data_AF-A0A2E0W6W0-F1
#
_entry.id   AF-A0A2E0W6W0-F1
#
_cell.length_a   1.000
_cell.length_b   1.000
_cell.length_c   1.000
_cell.angle_alpha   90.00
_cell.angle_beta   90.00
_cell.angle_gamma   90.00
#
_symmetry.space_group_name_H-M   'P 1'
#
loop_
_entity.id
_entity.type
_entity.pdbx_description
1 polymer ?
#
loop_
_entity_poly.entity_id
_entity_poly.type
_entity_poly.pdbx_seq_one_letter_code
_entity_poly.pdbx_strand_id
1 'polypeptide(L)'
;MEMIPKEIPYRDKSEFLRGFLLLIRQDKKISKYERNMTLVIGKYFGFDEEFCEESIDSILVNEYVSNDPPQFSSKSIAKYFVLESYNILKQIHLLTDTELEWLRKTAEANHLKGELENLS
;
A
#
# COMPACT_ATOMS: atom_id res chain seq x y z
N MET A 1 3.70 4.04 19.36
CA MET A 1 4.73 3.67 18.36
C MET A 1 4.54 2.20 18.07
N GLU A 2 3.84 1.86 17.00
CA GLU A 2 3.74 0.46 16.61
C GLU A 2 5.10 -0.04 16.15
N MET A 3 5.43 -1.28 16.52
CA MET A 3 6.73 -1.86 16.21
C MET A 3 6.82 -2.12 14.72
N ILE A 4 7.73 -1.42 14.04
CA ILE A 4 8.17 -1.76 12.68
C ILE A 4 8.68 -3.21 12.73
N PRO A 5 8.21 -4.12 11.85
CA PRO A 5 8.71 -5.48 11.80
C PRO A 5 10.25 -5.47 11.65
N LYS A 6 10.95 -6.21 12.51
CA LYS A 6 12.43 -6.24 12.54
C LYS A 6 13.05 -6.62 11.18
N GLU A 7 12.36 -7.44 10.41
CA GLU A 7 12.73 -7.83 9.06
C GLU A 7 11.46 -8.10 8.24
N ILE A 8 11.38 -7.51 7.05
CA ILE A 8 10.28 -7.74 6.09
C ILE A 8 10.86 -8.61 4.96
N PRO A 9 10.33 -9.83 4.73
CA PRO A 9 10.76 -10.70 3.64
C PRO A 9 10.65 -10.01 2.28
N TYR A 10 11.51 -10.36 1.31
CA TYR A 10 11.49 -9.78 -0.04
C TYR A 10 10.10 -9.85 -0.70
N ARG A 11 9.40 -10.98 -0.55
CA ARG A 11 8.02 -11.13 -1.05
C ARG A 11 7.10 -10.07 -0.47
N ASP A 12 7.18 -9.83 0.84
CA ASP A 12 6.31 -8.86 1.52
C ASP A 12 6.66 -7.42 1.16
N LYS A 13 7.93 -7.12 0.85
CA LYS A 13 8.32 -5.82 0.29
C LYS A 13 7.66 -5.57 -1.08
N SER A 14 7.65 -6.60 -1.94
CA SER A 14 6.96 -6.53 -3.23
C SER A 14 5.45 -6.38 -3.07
N GLU A 15 4.83 -7.11 -2.13
CA GLU A 15 3.40 -6.94 -1.81
C GLU A 15 3.10 -5.56 -1.23
N PHE A 16 4.01 -4.96 -0.46
CA PHE A 16 3.84 -3.60 0.05
C PHE A 16 3.81 -2.60 -1.11
N LEU A 17 4.79 -2.63 -2.00
CA LEU A 17 4.84 -1.71 -3.14
C LEU A 17 3.63 -1.92 -4.07
N ARG A 18 3.30 -3.17 -4.41
CA ARG A 18 2.13 -3.50 -5.22
C ARG A 18 0.83 -3.02 -4.55
N GLY A 19 0.70 -3.28 -3.26
CA GLY A 19 -0.46 -2.86 -2.47
C GLY A 19 -0.62 -1.35 -2.46
N PHE A 20 0.46 -0.60 -2.23
CA PHE A 20 0.42 0.86 -2.24
C PHE A 20 0.06 1.42 -3.62
N LEU A 21 0.61 0.87 -4.69
CA LEU A 21 0.26 1.21 -6.08
C LEU A 21 -1.22 0.98 -6.38
N LEU A 22 -1.79 -0.13 -5.91
CA LEU A 22 -3.22 -0.43 -6.08
C LEU A 22 -4.12 0.49 -5.24
N LEU A 23 -3.65 0.91 -4.08
CA LEU A 23 -4.35 1.85 -3.21
C LEU A 23 -4.45 3.24 -3.87
N ILE A 24 -3.33 3.82 -4.31
CA ILE A 24 -3.31 5.14 -4.96
C ILE A 24 -3.92 5.14 -6.37
N ARG A 25 -4.29 3.97 -6.90
CA ARG A 25 -5.04 3.84 -8.15
C ARG A 25 -6.55 3.94 -7.95
N GLN A 26 -7.08 3.78 -6.73
CA GLN A 26 -8.52 3.59 -6.51
C GLN A 26 -9.37 4.75 -7.05
N ASP A 27 -8.89 5.98 -6.92
CA ASP A 27 -9.57 7.19 -7.42
C ASP A 27 -9.28 7.50 -8.91
N LYS A 28 -8.48 6.65 -9.57
CA LYS A 28 -8.00 6.75 -10.96
C LYS A 28 -7.12 7.97 -11.24
N LYS A 29 -6.52 8.59 -10.23
CA LYS A 29 -5.67 9.77 -10.39
C LYS A 29 -4.50 9.78 -9.40
N ILE A 30 -3.31 9.50 -9.91
CA ILE A 30 -2.09 9.58 -9.10
C ILE A 30 -1.55 11.02 -9.08
N SER A 31 -1.52 11.62 -7.90
CA SER A 31 -0.93 12.94 -7.66
C SER A 31 0.60 12.89 -7.62
N LYS A 32 1.23 14.07 -7.72
CA LYS A 32 2.69 14.20 -7.57
C LYS A 32 3.18 13.71 -6.20
N TYR A 33 2.38 13.90 -5.14
CA TYR A 33 2.77 13.50 -3.79
C TYR A 33 2.71 11.98 -3.60
N GLU A 34 1.68 11.31 -4.12
CA GLU A 34 1.59 9.84 -4.12
C GLU A 34 2.67 9.20 -4.98
N ARG A 35 2.99 9.82 -6.13
CA ARG A 35 4.13 9.42 -6.97
C ARG A 35 5.44 9.48 -6.18
N ASN A 36 5.73 10.63 -5.58
CA ASN A 36 6.94 10.82 -4.78
C ASN A 36 7.00 9.82 -3.61
N MET A 37 5.86 9.56 -2.96
CA MET A 37 5.79 8.62 -1.86
C MET A 37 6.03 7.18 -2.31
N THR A 38 5.51 6.79 -3.46
CA THR A 38 5.80 5.47 -4.06
C THR A 38 7.30 5.30 -4.31
N LEU A 39 7.99 6.34 -4.82
CA LEU A 39 9.46 6.31 -5.00
C LEU A 39 10.19 6.20 -3.66
N VAL A 40 9.73 6.90 -2.61
CA VAL A 40 10.30 6.78 -1.26
C VAL A 40 10.14 5.36 -0.71
N ILE A 41 8.95 4.77 -0.85
CA ILE A 41 8.65 3.39 -0.44
C ILE A 41 9.53 2.40 -1.23
N GLY A 42 9.62 2.58 -2.55
CA GLY A 42 10.45 1.78 -3.44
C GLY A 42 11.91 1.77 -3.00
N LYS A 43 12.49 2.96 -2.83
CA LYS A 43 13.86 3.15 -2.34
C LYS A 43 14.07 2.56 -0.95
N TYR A 44 13.13 2.74 -0.03
CA TYR A 44 13.20 2.18 1.32
C TYR A 44 13.29 0.65 1.30
N PHE A 45 12.57 0.00 0.39
CA PHE A 45 12.62 -1.45 0.22
C PHE A 45 13.73 -1.96 -0.69
N GLY A 46 14.48 -1.06 -1.33
CA GLY A 46 15.62 -1.38 -2.19
C GLY A 46 15.23 -1.72 -3.63
N PHE A 47 14.08 -1.24 -4.10
CA PHE A 47 13.71 -1.32 -5.51
C PHE A 47 14.46 -0.27 -6.32
N ASP A 48 14.70 -0.58 -7.59
CA ASP A 48 15.28 0.34 -8.54
C ASP A 48 14.30 1.49 -8.84
N GLU A 49 14.84 2.71 -9.03
CA GLU A 49 14.03 3.91 -9.24
C GLU A 49 13.27 3.85 -10.57
N GLU A 50 13.91 3.39 -11.65
CA GLU A 50 13.30 3.25 -12.97
C GLU A 50 12.14 2.25 -12.91
N PHE A 51 12.34 1.12 -12.21
CA PHE A 51 11.28 0.15 -11.97
C PHE A 51 10.08 0.76 -11.24
N CYS A 52 10.31 1.60 -10.22
CA CYS A 52 9.21 2.27 -9.51
C CYS A 52 8.51 3.30 -10.40
N GLU A 53 9.23 4.08 -11.20
CA GLU A 53 8.65 5.03 -12.14
C GLU A 53 7.76 4.34 -13.18
N GLU A 54 8.26 3.29 -13.81
CA GLU A 54 7.50 2.47 -14.78
C GLU A 54 6.26 1.84 -14.15
N SER A 55 6.37 1.37 -12.91
CA SER A 55 5.25 0.81 -12.16
C SER A 55 4.16 1.85 -11.92
N ILE A 56 4.53 3.08 -11.56
CA ILE A 56 3.58 4.18 -11.35
C ILE A 56 2.90 4.58 -12.67
N ASP A 57 3.66 4.67 -13.76
CA ASP A 57 3.11 5.10 -15.05
C ASP A 57 2.18 4.07 -15.68
N SER A 58 2.43 2.79 -15.41
CA SER A 58 1.62 1.70 -15.96
C SER A 58 0.40 1.34 -15.09
N ILE A 59 0.41 1.58 -13.78
CA ILE A 59 -0.59 0.98 -12.87
C ILE A 59 -2.04 1.35 -13.24
N LEU A 60 -2.30 2.55 -13.75
CA LEU A 60 -3.65 2.98 -14.14
C LEU A 60 -4.22 2.18 -15.32
N VAL A 61 -3.35 1.77 -16.26
CA VAL A 61 -3.73 1.14 -17.54
C VAL A 61 -3.40 -0.34 -17.61
N ASN A 62 -2.57 -0.85 -16.70
CA ASN A 62 -2.14 -2.24 -16.69
C ASN A 62 -3.25 -3.16 -16.18
N GLU A 63 -3.81 -3.95 -17.09
CA GLU A 63 -4.88 -4.94 -16.83
C GLU A 63 -4.34 -6.27 -16.25
N TYR A 64 -3.03 -6.50 -16.32
CA TYR A 64 -2.40 -7.75 -15.85
C TYR A 64 -2.08 -7.73 -14.36
N VAL A 65 -2.13 -6.55 -13.72
CA VAL A 65 -1.96 -6.45 -12.26
C VAL A 65 -3.25 -6.88 -11.59
N SER A 66 -3.19 -7.94 -10.79
CA SER A 66 -4.35 -8.38 -9.99
C SER A 66 -4.83 -7.24 -9.08
N ASN A 67 -6.14 -7.03 -9.06
CA ASN A 67 -6.81 -6.10 -8.15
C ASN A 67 -7.02 -6.69 -6.75
N ASP A 68 -6.58 -7.94 -6.51
CA ASP A 68 -6.71 -8.58 -5.22
C ASP A 68 -5.88 -7.84 -4.16
N PRO A 69 -6.42 -7.67 -2.94
CA PRO A 69 -5.68 -7.10 -1.82
C PRO A 69 -4.37 -7.85 -1.57
N PRO A 70 -3.28 -7.16 -1.17
CA PRO A 70 -2.02 -7.81 -0.85
C PRO A 70 -2.17 -8.76 0.32
N GLN A 71 -1.53 -9.93 0.22
CA GLN A 71 -1.48 -10.93 1.29
C GLN A 71 -0.04 -11.06 1.78
N PHE A 72 0.17 -10.76 3.05
CA PHE A 72 1.48 -10.77 3.67
C PHE A 72 1.76 -12.08 4.39
N SER A 73 3.03 -12.39 4.59
CA SER A 73 3.45 -13.62 5.29
C SER A 73 3.02 -13.67 6.76
N SER A 74 2.71 -12.53 7.38
CA SER A 74 2.30 -12.44 8.77
C SER A 74 1.33 -11.30 9.03
N LYS A 75 0.50 -11.47 10.07
CA LYS A 75 -0.44 -10.45 10.53
C LYS A 75 0.24 -9.14 10.94
N SER A 76 1.42 -9.20 11.54
CA SER A 76 2.15 -8.00 11.96
C SER A 76 2.59 -7.14 10.78
N ILE A 77 3.06 -7.77 9.70
CA ILE A 77 3.43 -7.05 8.46
C ILE A 77 2.18 -6.51 7.77
N ALA A 78 1.11 -7.30 7.68
CA ALA A 78 -0.16 -6.82 7.12
C ALA A 78 -0.71 -5.60 7.89
N LYS A 79 -0.67 -5.67 9.23
CA LYS A 79 -1.11 -4.58 10.10
C LYS A 79 -0.26 -3.33 9.88
N TYR A 80 1.06 -3.51 9.82
CA TYR A 80 2.00 -2.43 9.49
C TYR A 80 1.66 -1.80 8.14
N PHE A 81 1.46 -2.60 7.08
CA PHE A 81 1.08 -2.08 5.76
C PHE A 81 -0.20 -1.23 5.81
N VAL A 82 -1.27 -1.74 6.42
CA VAL A 82 -2.57 -1.05 6.45
C VAL A 82 -2.47 0.27 7.20
N LEU A 83 -1.85 0.26 8.38
CA LEU A 83 -1.76 1.46 9.22
C LEU A 83 -0.78 2.49 8.66
N GLU A 84 0.36 2.04 8.16
CA GLU A 84 1.34 2.95 7.57
C GLU A 84 0.81 3.58 6.28
N SER A 85 0.15 2.80 5.41
CA SER A 85 -0.46 3.34 4.19
C SER A 85 -1.57 4.35 4.50
N TYR A 86 -2.43 4.08 5.50
CA TYR A 86 -3.42 5.05 5.97
C TYR A 86 -2.76 6.34 6.47
N ASN A 87 -1.74 6.22 7.33
CA ASN A 87 -1.04 7.37 7.91
C ASN A 87 -0.34 8.22 6.85
N ILE A 88 0.29 7.56 5.87
CA ILE A 88 0.93 8.21 4.72
C ILE A 88 -0.10 9.00 3.92
N LEU A 89 -1.17 8.35 3.44
CA LEU A 89 -2.13 9.02 2.56
C LEU A 89 -2.87 10.15 3.27
N LYS A 90 -3.19 9.98 4.55
CA LYS A 90 -3.85 11.03 5.37
C LYS A 90 -3.03 12.32 5.47
N GLN A 91 -1.70 12.23 5.37
CA GLN A 91 -0.82 13.39 5.33
C GLN A 91 -0.74 14.05 3.95
N ILE A 92 -1.08 13.31 2.88
CA ILE A 92 -1.06 13.78 1.50
C ILE A 92 -2.41 14.41 1.13
N HIS A 93 -3.52 13.73 1.42
CA HIS A 93 -4.87 14.17 1.13
C HIS A 93 -5.90 13.51 2.05
N LEU A 94 -7.15 13.98 1.98
CA LEU A 94 -8.27 13.26 2.58
C LEU A 94 -8.52 11.98 1.78
N LEU A 95 -8.48 10.82 2.45
CA LEU A 95 -8.77 9.55 1.81
C LEU A 95 -10.22 9.52 1.32
N THR A 96 -10.41 8.98 0.13
CA THR A 96 -11.71 8.71 -0.47
C THR A 96 -12.33 7.43 0.12
N ASP A 97 -13.65 7.27 -0.04
CA ASP A 97 -14.36 6.07 0.41
C ASP A 97 -13.80 4.80 -0.25
N THR A 98 -13.35 4.88 -1.50
CA THR A 98 -12.77 3.74 -2.24
C THR A 98 -11.41 3.33 -1.68
N GLU A 99 -10.58 4.27 -1.24
CA GLU A 99 -9.30 3.95 -0.60
C GLU A 99 -9.48 3.37 0.79
N LEU A 100 -10.39 3.94 1.58
CA LEU A 100 -10.75 3.41 2.89
C LEU A 100 -11.30 1.99 2.77
N GLU A 101 -12.19 1.75 1.80
CA GLU A 101 -12.73 0.42 1.55
C GLU A 101 -11.66 -0.56 1.07
N TRP A 102 -10.71 -0.11 0.26
CA TRP A 102 -9.58 -0.94 -0.17
C TRP A 102 -8.69 -1.36 1.02
N LEU A 103 -8.39 -0.43 1.93
CA LEU A 103 -7.63 -0.71 3.15
C LEU A 103 -8.38 -1.71 4.06
N ARG A 104 -9.71 -1.56 4.18
CA ARG A 104 -10.56 -2.53 4.91
C ARG A 104 -10.53 -3.91 4.28
N LYS A 105 -10.70 -4.02 2.95
CA LYS A 105 -10.60 -5.30 2.23
C LYS A 105 -9.22 -5.94 2.40
N THR A 106 -8.16 -5.15 2.43
CA THR A 106 -6.81 -5.64 2.72
C THR A 106 -6.69 -6.17 4.14
N ALA A 107 -7.23 -5.44 5.12
CA ALA A 107 -7.27 -5.92 6.50
C ALA A 107 -8.05 -7.24 6.62
N GLU A 108 -9.20 -7.37 5.95
CA GLU A 108 -10.00 -8.60 5.94
C GLU A 108 -9.26 -9.77 5.29
N ALA A 109 -8.62 -9.55 4.13
CA ALA A 109 -7.84 -10.57 3.42
C ALA A 109 -6.64 -11.10 4.24
N ASN A 110 -6.14 -10.32 5.19
CA ASN A 110 -5.05 -10.69 6.10
C ASN A 110 -5.53 -11.08 7.52
N HIS A 111 -6.84 -11.28 7.69
CA HIS A 111 -7.45 -11.71 8.96
C HIS A 111 -7.21 -10.74 10.13
N LEU A 112 -7.29 -9.43 9.86
CA LEU A 112 -7.13 -8.33 10.84
C LEU A 112 -8.47 -7.70 11.27
N LYS A 113 -9.60 -8.34 10.96
CA LYS A 113 -10.94 -7.83 11.28
C LYS A 113 -11.10 -7.65 12.81
N GLY A 114 -11.54 -6.47 13.23
CA GLY A 114 -11.68 -6.09 14.64
C GLY A 114 -10.42 -5.48 15.27
N GLU A 115 -9.24 -5.58 14.63
CA GLU A 115 -8.00 -4.97 15.16
C GLU A 115 -7.80 -3.52 14.69
N LEU A 116 -8.56 -3.09 13.68
CA LEU A 116 -8.40 -1.82 12.96
C LEU A 116 -9.70 -1.00 12.89
N GLU A 117 -10.59 -1.16 13.89
CA GLU A 117 -11.90 -0.48 13.95
C GLU A 117 -11.79 1.06 13.98
N ASN A 118 -10.60 1.59 14.27
CA ASN A 118 -10.31 3.02 14.34
C ASN A 118 -9.80 3.63 13.02
N LEU A 119 -9.88 2.91 11.89
CA LEU A 119 -9.72 3.51 10.56
C LEU A 119 -10.95 4.36 10.23
N SER A 120 -11.06 5.50 10.93
CA SER A 120 -12.06 6.55 10.76
C SER A 120 -11.55 7.67 9.86
#